data_AF-A0A9P9NBB3-F1
#
_entry.id   AF-A0A9P9NBB3-F1
#
_cell.length_a   1.000
_cell.length_b   1.000
_cell.length_c   1.000
_cell.angle_alpha   90.00
_cell.angle_beta   90.00
_cell.angle_gamma   90.00
#
_symmetry.space_group_name_H-M   'P 1'
#
loop_
_entity.id
_entity.type
_entity.pdbx_description
1 polymer ?
#
loop_
_entity_poly.entity_id
_entity_poly.type
_entity_poly.pdbx_seq_one_letter_code
_entity_poly.pdbx_strand_id
1 'polypeptide(L)'
;MSPKLSGDTQRDDTVEPMGKPLHEESPLLSPSGDDDSSEGLIDRESILQDDPVDDYQETKGLLYMILLTISIGGLQLAWAVELSNGTPYLLALGLSKSLVAVVWIAGPLSGALVQPYVGMLSDNCRSSWGKRTPFMVLGGLATIVALLALAWVREIVGGFLGLFGASRESEGVKITIIVFAVGFVYILDFSINTVQAGIRAFILDCCPSHQQETANSMASRLVGVGNIIGYVAGYVDLPKYMPFFGDTQFKILCVIASIALTSTLAISVLSIKERDPRLEKARPKGKGGLIHFFTTVFKSIRRLPPLTRQVCEVQFFAWIGFFPQLFYSSSYVGDIYVQPFLEANPNMTPEEIDTLYEKATRVGTFALLIYAITSLATNVFLPFFIAPSYDAALESSSSSTKSYTTRFSRFLDALVIPWLTLRRAWLISHLIFATCMFSTLLVRSITAATALIGIVGISWALTLWAPFAIISAEVSKRDALRRSRESAQANHRTLSTDPDDPESDSTQKPEEDQAGVILGIHNMAIASPQILATIASSIIFKFLQKPRGTPGDRSISVVLAAGGLSTLVAAWLTSRIKDEVELPEELMGEGRQTREQRRSMSQERGLIRSRSYTGLNY
;
A
#
# COMPACT_ATOMS: atom_id res chain seq x y z
N MET A 1 -14.25 -11.60 -71.08
CA MET A 1 -15.69 -11.76 -71.35
C MET A 1 -16.39 -10.56 -70.71
N SER A 2 -16.63 -9.50 -71.47
CA SER A 2 -17.48 -8.38 -71.04
C SER A 2 -18.95 -8.78 -71.26
N PRO A 3 -19.94 -8.18 -70.58
CA PRO A 3 -20.39 -6.83 -70.99
C PRO A 3 -20.80 -5.87 -69.86
N LYS A 4 -20.88 -4.60 -70.27
CA LYS A 4 -21.47 -3.42 -69.60
C LYS A 4 -22.98 -3.33 -69.89
N LEU A 5 -23.73 -2.59 -69.03
CA LEU A 5 -24.86 -1.64 -69.30
C LEU A 5 -25.55 -1.36 -67.94
N SER A 6 -25.51 -0.16 -67.31
CA SER A 6 -26.05 1.18 -67.63
C SER A 6 -27.52 1.40 -67.23
N GLY A 7 -27.75 2.48 -66.46
CA GLY A 7 -29.04 3.16 -66.18
C GLY A 7 -29.46 3.07 -64.70
N ASP A 8 -30.00 4.08 -64.02
CA ASP A 8 -30.13 5.53 -64.25
C ASP A 8 -30.52 6.17 -62.90
N THR A 9 -30.33 7.49 -62.84
CA THR A 9 -30.37 8.53 -61.79
C THR A 9 -31.65 8.69 -60.89
N GLN A 10 -31.46 9.31 -59.70
CA GLN A 10 -32.38 10.13 -58.83
C GLN A 10 -32.77 9.51 -57.46
N ARG A 11 -32.93 10.22 -56.32
CA ARG A 11 -32.57 11.55 -55.74
C ARG A 11 -33.11 11.50 -54.28
N ASP A 12 -32.45 12.21 -53.34
CA ASP A 12 -32.83 12.61 -51.95
C ASP A 12 -33.96 11.89 -51.18
N ASP A 13 -33.68 11.52 -49.91
CA ASP A 13 -34.39 12.11 -48.75
C ASP A 13 -33.75 11.72 -47.41
N THR A 14 -33.77 12.69 -46.51
CA THR A 14 -33.22 12.77 -45.15
C THR A 14 -33.96 11.89 -44.12
N VAL A 15 -33.22 11.16 -43.28
CA VAL A 15 -33.68 10.74 -41.93
C VAL A 15 -32.48 10.68 -40.97
N GLU A 16 -32.43 11.62 -40.03
CA GLU A 16 -31.63 11.51 -38.79
C GLU A 16 -32.07 10.30 -37.95
N PRO A 17 -31.15 9.72 -37.16
CA PRO A 17 -31.54 9.30 -35.82
C PRO A 17 -30.61 9.89 -34.75
N MET A 18 -31.20 10.78 -33.96
CA MET A 18 -31.10 10.91 -32.50
C MET A 18 -29.78 10.54 -31.80
N GLY A 19 -29.08 11.58 -31.34
CA GLY A 19 -28.71 11.76 -29.93
C GLY A 19 -27.88 10.67 -29.24
N LYS A 20 -26.56 10.78 -29.30
CA LYS A 20 -25.66 10.14 -28.33
C LYS A 20 -25.61 10.96 -27.03
N PRO A 21 -25.54 10.34 -25.84
CA PRO A 21 -25.47 11.06 -24.58
C PRO A 21 -24.14 11.81 -24.45
N LEU A 22 -24.21 13.00 -23.86
CA LEU A 22 -23.07 13.82 -23.44
C LEU A 22 -22.12 13.00 -22.56
N HIS A 23 -20.86 12.90 -22.97
CA HIS A 23 -19.80 12.30 -22.17
C HIS A 23 -19.36 13.26 -21.05
N GLU A 24 -19.27 12.73 -19.83
CA GLU A 24 -18.59 13.36 -18.69
C GLU A 24 -17.08 13.44 -19.00
N GLU A 25 -16.55 14.65 -19.12
CA GLU A 25 -15.11 14.89 -19.16
C GLU A 25 -14.52 14.75 -17.75
N SER A 26 -13.59 13.81 -17.60
CA SER A 26 -12.80 13.59 -16.37
C SER A 26 -11.59 14.52 -16.36
N PRO A 27 -11.25 15.19 -15.24
CA PRO A 27 -10.37 16.36 -15.22
C PRO A 27 -8.87 16.03 -15.14
N LEU A 28 -8.42 14.92 -15.75
CA LEU A 28 -7.05 14.41 -15.60
C LEU A 28 -6.13 14.59 -16.82
N LEU A 29 -6.47 15.46 -17.78
CA LEU A 29 -5.55 15.82 -18.86
C LEU A 29 -5.63 17.32 -19.18
N SER A 30 -4.45 17.93 -19.35
CA SER A 30 -4.25 19.30 -19.78
C SER A 30 -4.23 19.42 -21.31
N PRO A 31 -4.77 20.51 -21.88
CA PRO A 31 -4.20 21.15 -23.04
C PRO A 31 -3.44 22.39 -22.56
N SER A 32 -2.11 22.37 -22.60
CA SER A 32 -1.32 23.59 -22.53
C SER A 32 -1.00 24.02 -23.95
N GLY A 33 -1.81 24.92 -24.49
CA GLY A 33 -1.45 25.76 -25.62
C GLY A 33 -1.68 27.20 -25.18
N ASP A 34 -0.64 28.01 -25.32
CA ASP A 34 -0.62 29.48 -25.39
C ASP A 34 0.84 29.83 -25.71
N ASP A 35 1.20 30.82 -26.51
CA ASP A 35 0.52 31.63 -27.51
C ASP A 35 1.72 32.31 -28.20
N ASP A 36 1.86 32.20 -29.53
CA ASP A 36 2.81 33.06 -30.25
C ASP A 36 2.20 33.40 -31.60
N SER A 37 1.76 34.65 -31.69
CA SER A 37 1.15 35.30 -32.82
C SER A 37 2.05 35.27 -34.05
N SER A 38 1.59 34.64 -35.13
CA SER A 38 1.98 34.99 -36.51
C SER A 38 0.84 34.63 -37.45
N GLU A 39 0.27 35.64 -38.11
CA GLU A 39 -0.73 35.48 -39.16
C GLU A 39 -0.26 34.51 -40.25
N GLY A 40 -1.08 33.50 -40.54
CA GLY A 40 -0.93 32.61 -41.68
C GLY A 40 -2.18 31.78 -41.84
N LEU A 41 -2.98 32.08 -42.86
CA LEU A 41 -4.12 31.28 -43.31
C LEU A 41 -3.66 29.83 -43.53
N ILE A 42 -4.06 28.91 -42.65
CA ILE A 42 -3.87 27.47 -42.82
C ILE A 42 -5.26 26.82 -42.85
N ASP A 43 -5.47 26.03 -43.90
CA ASP A 43 -6.71 25.36 -44.28
C ASP A 43 -7.40 24.61 -43.14
N ARG A 44 -8.69 24.93 -42.97
CA ARG A 44 -9.64 24.32 -42.04
C ARG A 44 -9.97 22.84 -42.33
N GLU A 45 -9.35 22.22 -43.34
CA GLU A 45 -9.54 20.81 -43.69
C GLU A 45 -8.48 19.87 -43.08
N SER A 46 -7.48 20.36 -42.35
CA SER A 46 -6.40 19.53 -41.78
C SER A 46 -6.59 19.14 -40.30
N ILE A 47 -7.65 19.59 -39.62
CA ILE A 47 -7.89 19.34 -38.17
C ILE A 47 -8.66 18.03 -37.92
N LEU A 48 -8.96 17.24 -38.96
CA LEU A 48 -9.60 15.92 -38.82
C LEU A 48 -8.63 14.75 -39.08
N GLN A 49 -7.33 14.97 -38.89
CA GLN A 49 -6.33 13.91 -39.04
C GLN A 49 -6.05 13.27 -37.68
N ASP A 50 -6.79 12.18 -37.41
CA ASP A 50 -6.50 11.13 -36.43
C ASP A 50 -5.81 11.60 -35.15
N ASP A 51 -6.58 12.02 -34.13
CA ASP A 51 -6.11 11.79 -32.76
C ASP A 51 -5.83 10.28 -32.66
N PRO A 52 -4.57 9.84 -32.44
CA PRO A 52 -4.31 8.42 -32.33
C PRO A 52 -5.14 7.91 -31.16
N VAL A 53 -6.08 7.01 -31.45
CA VAL A 53 -6.79 6.25 -30.42
C VAL A 53 -5.73 5.74 -29.44
N ASP A 54 -5.76 6.24 -28.21
CA ASP A 54 -4.79 5.81 -27.21
C ASP A 54 -5.14 4.36 -26.81
N ASP A 55 -4.61 3.39 -27.56
CA ASP A 55 -4.82 1.94 -27.35
C ASP A 55 -4.52 1.51 -25.90
N TYR A 56 -3.79 2.33 -25.14
CA TYR A 56 -3.50 2.11 -23.72
C TYR A 56 -4.68 2.43 -22.79
N GLN A 57 -5.64 3.26 -23.20
CA GLN A 57 -6.84 3.59 -22.43
C GLN A 57 -8.00 2.63 -22.68
N GLU A 58 -7.86 1.66 -23.59
CA GLU A 58 -8.87 0.64 -23.79
C GLU A 58 -9.05 -0.24 -22.55
N THR A 59 -10.31 -0.59 -22.27
CA THR A 59 -10.67 -1.49 -21.17
C THR A 59 -10.00 -2.84 -21.35
N LYS A 60 -9.13 -3.23 -20.40
CA LYS A 60 -8.42 -4.50 -20.45
C LYS A 60 -9.18 -5.58 -19.69
N GLY A 61 -9.03 -6.83 -20.14
CA GLY A 61 -9.68 -8.00 -19.54
C GLY A 61 -9.03 -8.45 -18.23
N LEU A 62 -9.70 -9.34 -17.50
CA LEU A 62 -9.23 -9.89 -16.22
C LEU A 62 -7.84 -10.55 -16.32
N LEU A 63 -7.59 -11.28 -17.41
CA LEU A 63 -6.30 -11.96 -17.61
C LEU A 63 -5.15 -10.95 -17.68
N TYR A 64 -5.35 -9.82 -18.37
CA TYR A 64 -4.36 -8.75 -18.43
C TYR A 64 -4.08 -8.19 -17.03
N MET A 65 -5.13 -7.94 -16.23
CA MET A 65 -4.98 -7.46 -14.84
C MET A 65 -4.20 -8.44 -13.97
N ILE A 66 -4.44 -9.75 -14.13
CA ILE A 66 -3.68 -10.78 -13.41
C ILE A 66 -2.22 -10.76 -13.85
N LEU A 67 -1.93 -10.79 -15.16
CA LEU A 67 -0.56 -10.77 -15.68
C LEU A 67 0.21 -9.48 -15.30
N LEU A 68 -0.49 -8.34 -15.25
CA LEU A 68 0.04 -7.06 -14.81
C LEU A 68 0.46 -7.10 -13.34
N THR A 69 -0.32 -7.76 -12.49
CA THR A 69 -0.15 -7.73 -11.03
C THR A 69 0.56 -8.96 -10.46
N ILE A 70 0.73 -10.04 -11.23
CA ILE A 70 1.27 -11.33 -10.74
C ILE A 70 2.66 -11.23 -10.09
N SER A 71 3.51 -10.34 -10.60
CA SER A 71 4.85 -10.07 -10.05
C SER A 71 4.82 -9.62 -8.59
N ILE A 72 3.76 -8.92 -8.13
CA ILE A 72 3.65 -8.52 -6.72
C ILE A 72 3.49 -9.73 -5.80
N GLY A 73 2.83 -10.78 -6.28
CA GLY A 73 2.61 -12.03 -5.55
C GLY A 73 3.92 -12.80 -5.38
N GLY A 74 4.74 -12.90 -6.44
CA GLY A 74 6.07 -13.52 -6.34
C GLY A 74 7.01 -12.76 -5.41
N LEU A 75 6.96 -11.42 -5.42
CA LEU A 75 7.70 -10.59 -4.47
C LEU A 75 7.29 -10.84 -3.01
N GLN A 76 6.00 -11.12 -2.74
CA GLN A 76 5.57 -11.45 -1.38
C GLN A 76 6.17 -12.74 -0.85
N LEU A 77 6.57 -13.70 -1.70
CA LEU A 77 7.27 -14.88 -1.21
C LEU A 77 8.64 -14.52 -0.65
N ALA A 78 9.36 -13.57 -1.26
CA ALA A 78 10.63 -13.06 -0.70
C ALA A 78 10.40 -12.38 0.67
N TRP A 79 9.40 -11.51 0.77
CA TRP A 79 9.00 -10.91 2.05
C TRP A 79 8.58 -11.96 3.08
N ALA A 80 7.84 -12.99 2.69
CA ALA A 80 7.42 -14.05 3.59
C ALA A 80 8.61 -14.82 4.16
N VAL A 81 9.64 -15.12 3.36
CA VAL A 81 10.89 -15.74 3.83
C VAL A 81 11.60 -14.84 4.83
N GLU A 82 11.73 -13.55 4.52
CA GLU A 82 12.39 -12.58 5.37
C GLU A 82 11.67 -12.39 6.73
N LEU A 83 10.35 -12.19 6.71
CA LEU A 83 9.55 -11.97 7.92
C LEU A 83 9.44 -13.22 8.79
N SER A 84 9.37 -14.41 8.20
CA SER A 84 9.23 -15.66 8.96
C SER A 84 10.56 -16.23 9.44
N ASN A 85 11.59 -16.22 8.59
CA ASN A 85 12.85 -16.93 8.83
C ASN A 85 14.06 -15.99 8.98
N GLY A 86 13.97 -14.71 8.59
CA GLY A 86 15.11 -13.79 8.67
C GLY A 86 15.68 -13.65 10.08
N THR A 87 14.82 -13.36 11.07
CA THR A 87 15.28 -13.22 12.47
C THR A 87 15.82 -14.55 13.01
N PRO A 88 15.10 -15.69 12.93
CA PRO A 88 15.64 -16.99 13.38
C PRO A 88 16.97 -17.36 12.71
N TYR A 89 17.13 -17.06 11.42
CA TYR A 89 18.34 -17.33 10.66
C TYR A 89 19.54 -16.52 11.16
N LEU A 90 19.38 -15.21 11.34
CA LEU A 90 20.44 -14.35 11.89
C LEU A 90 20.84 -14.77 13.32
N LEU A 91 19.86 -15.15 14.14
CA LEU A 91 20.14 -15.70 15.47
C LEU A 91 20.88 -17.04 15.40
N ALA A 92 20.61 -17.88 14.40
CA ALA A 92 21.31 -19.15 14.19
C ALA A 92 22.75 -18.95 13.70
N LEU A 93 23.04 -17.85 12.98
CA LEU A 93 24.40 -17.44 12.63
C LEU A 93 25.22 -16.97 13.83
N GLY A 94 24.59 -16.75 14.98
CA GLY A 94 25.25 -16.34 16.22
C GLY A 94 25.11 -14.85 16.55
N LEU A 95 24.28 -14.10 15.82
CA LEU A 95 23.98 -12.72 16.22
C LEU A 95 23.15 -12.71 17.50
N SER A 96 23.40 -11.73 18.36
CA SER A 96 22.50 -11.44 19.48
C SER A 96 21.23 -10.73 19.00
N LYS A 97 20.11 -10.84 19.73
CA LYS A 97 18.85 -10.17 19.40
C LYS A 97 19.04 -8.64 19.29
N SER A 98 19.91 -8.07 20.11
CA SER A 98 20.30 -6.66 20.06
C SER A 98 20.96 -6.27 18.73
N LEU A 99 21.86 -7.11 18.19
CA LEU A 99 22.49 -6.87 16.90
C LEU A 99 21.51 -7.12 15.75
N VAL A 100 20.67 -8.15 15.83
CA VAL A 100 19.62 -8.41 14.84
C VAL A 100 18.69 -7.20 14.69
N ALA A 101 18.32 -6.55 15.81
CA ALA A 101 17.52 -5.33 15.77
C ALA A 101 18.21 -4.18 15.01
N VAL A 102 19.54 -4.07 15.09
CA VAL A 102 20.31 -3.07 14.32
C VAL A 102 20.34 -3.44 12.85
N VAL A 103 20.50 -4.73 12.51
CA VAL A 103 20.47 -5.21 11.11
C VAL A 103 19.15 -4.83 10.43
N TRP A 104 18.03 -4.96 11.14
CA TRP A 104 16.71 -4.59 10.63
C TRP A 104 16.49 -3.09 10.39
N ILE A 105 17.46 -2.22 10.67
CA ILE A 105 17.43 -0.82 10.20
C ILE A 105 17.48 -0.75 8.66
N ALA A 106 17.99 -1.78 7.99
CA ALA A 106 18.05 -1.88 6.54
C ALA A 106 16.68 -1.68 5.87
N GLY A 107 15.64 -2.38 6.31
CA GLY A 107 14.28 -2.25 5.79
C GLY A 107 13.76 -0.80 5.80
N PRO A 108 13.67 -0.12 6.95
CA PRO A 108 13.25 1.28 7.05
C PRO A 108 14.11 2.24 6.20
N LEU A 109 15.42 2.06 6.22
CA LEU A 109 16.36 2.89 5.47
C LEU A 109 16.12 2.75 3.97
N SER A 110 15.89 1.53 3.50
CA SER A 110 15.58 1.26 2.11
C SER A 110 14.22 1.83 1.69
N GLY A 111 13.19 1.68 2.51
CA GLY A 111 11.87 2.25 2.25
C GLY A 111 11.87 3.78 2.17
N ALA A 112 12.64 4.44 3.05
CA ALA A 112 12.75 5.89 3.09
C ALA A 112 13.59 6.46 1.94
N LEU A 113 14.69 5.81 1.57
CA LEU A 113 15.67 6.36 0.62
C LEU A 113 15.58 5.74 -0.77
N VAL A 114 15.50 4.41 -0.85
CA VAL A 114 15.59 3.67 -2.11
C VAL A 114 14.31 3.81 -2.92
N GLN A 115 13.13 3.73 -2.29
CA GLN A 115 11.87 3.84 -3.04
C GLN A 115 11.73 5.20 -3.77
N PRO A 116 11.95 6.37 -3.13
CA PRO A 116 11.90 7.65 -3.84
C PRO A 116 13.01 7.80 -4.87
N TYR A 117 14.22 7.33 -4.56
CA TYR A 117 15.36 7.40 -5.49
C TYR A 117 15.11 6.61 -6.77
N VAL A 118 14.68 5.35 -6.64
CA VAL A 118 14.34 4.48 -7.76
C VAL A 118 13.15 5.03 -8.52
N GLY A 119 12.15 5.61 -7.83
CA GLY A 119 11.05 6.34 -8.47
C GLY A 119 11.55 7.45 -9.40
N MET A 120 12.38 8.35 -8.89
CA MET A 120 12.98 9.45 -9.67
C MET A 120 13.88 8.96 -10.81
N LEU A 121 14.67 7.90 -10.57
CA LEU A 121 15.61 7.39 -11.57
C LEU A 121 14.88 6.63 -12.68
N SER A 122 13.88 5.82 -12.33
CA SER A 122 12.99 5.19 -13.29
C SER A 122 12.16 6.22 -14.03
N ASP A 123 11.77 7.33 -13.40
CA ASP A 123 11.05 8.40 -14.07
C ASP A 123 11.79 9.02 -15.25
N ASN A 124 13.12 9.02 -15.20
CA ASN A 124 13.98 9.57 -16.23
C ASN A 124 14.54 8.51 -17.19
N CYS A 125 14.16 7.24 -17.04
CA CYS A 125 14.70 6.16 -17.84
C CYS A 125 14.09 6.14 -19.25
N ARG A 126 14.95 6.05 -20.27
CA ARG A 126 14.56 5.98 -21.68
C ARG A 126 15.05 4.71 -22.38
N SER A 127 14.95 3.60 -21.66
CA SER A 127 15.28 2.29 -22.22
C SER A 127 14.23 1.83 -23.23
N SER A 128 14.65 1.06 -24.24
CA SER A 128 13.73 0.42 -25.20
C SER A 128 12.87 -0.69 -24.57
N TRP A 129 13.26 -1.17 -23.37
CA TRP A 129 12.49 -2.15 -22.60
C TRP A 129 11.36 -1.50 -21.81
N GLY A 130 11.23 -0.18 -21.88
CA GLY A 130 10.32 0.59 -21.06
C GLY A 130 11.02 1.32 -19.92
N LYS A 131 10.26 2.13 -19.21
CA LYS A 131 10.72 3.06 -18.19
C LYS A 131 10.90 2.38 -16.83
N ARG A 132 10.01 1.46 -16.43
CA ARG A 132 10.04 0.75 -15.14
C ARG A 132 10.74 -0.60 -15.22
N THR A 133 10.57 -1.28 -16.35
CA THR A 133 11.02 -2.66 -16.57
C THR A 133 12.50 -2.91 -16.21
N PRO A 134 13.48 -2.05 -16.58
CA PRO A 134 14.88 -2.28 -16.20
C PRO A 134 15.13 -2.33 -14.69
N PHE A 135 14.43 -1.50 -13.91
CA PHE A 135 14.59 -1.45 -12.45
C PHE A 135 13.95 -2.66 -11.78
N MET A 136 12.83 -3.13 -12.32
CA MET A 136 12.20 -4.38 -11.90
C MET A 136 13.14 -5.57 -12.10
N VAL A 137 13.73 -5.71 -13.29
CA VAL A 137 14.62 -6.83 -13.62
C VAL A 137 15.92 -6.77 -12.82
N LEU A 138 16.57 -5.60 -12.76
CA LEU A 138 17.82 -5.43 -12.01
C LEU A 138 17.62 -5.64 -10.51
N GLY A 139 16.57 -5.04 -9.94
CA GLY A 139 16.20 -5.27 -8.55
C GLY A 139 15.87 -6.74 -8.29
N GLY A 140 15.13 -7.39 -9.20
CA GLY A 140 14.73 -8.79 -9.06
C GLY A 140 15.93 -9.73 -9.06
N LEU A 141 16.86 -9.49 -9.98
CA LEU A 141 18.13 -10.22 -10.04
C LEU A 141 18.95 -10.01 -8.76
N ALA A 142 19.05 -8.77 -8.27
CA ALA A 142 19.77 -8.47 -7.03
C ALA A 142 19.12 -9.14 -5.81
N THR A 143 17.77 -9.17 -5.73
CA THR A 143 17.03 -9.91 -4.70
C THR A 143 17.32 -11.42 -4.76
N ILE A 144 17.31 -12.03 -5.95
CA ILE A 144 17.61 -13.46 -6.13
C ILE A 144 19.05 -13.76 -5.68
N VAL A 145 20.02 -12.97 -6.14
CA VAL A 145 21.42 -13.13 -5.76
C VAL A 145 21.60 -12.99 -4.25
N ALA A 146 20.95 -12.00 -3.63
CA ALA A 146 21.03 -11.80 -2.18
C ALA A 146 20.39 -12.95 -1.39
N LEU A 147 19.22 -13.46 -1.80
CA LEU A 147 18.55 -14.60 -1.15
C LEU A 147 19.41 -15.87 -1.22
N LEU A 148 19.95 -16.18 -2.40
CA LEU A 148 20.80 -17.36 -2.59
C LEU A 148 22.14 -17.16 -1.87
N ALA A 149 22.76 -15.99 -1.95
CA ALA A 149 23.99 -15.72 -1.22
C ALA A 149 23.80 -15.84 0.31
N LEU A 150 22.66 -15.39 0.85
CA LEU A 150 22.32 -15.58 2.26
C LEU A 150 22.15 -17.05 2.62
N ALA A 151 21.42 -17.81 1.80
CA ALA A 151 21.15 -19.22 2.02
C ALA A 151 22.43 -20.08 2.09
N TRP A 152 23.46 -19.73 1.32
CA TRP A 152 24.75 -20.44 1.28
C TRP A 152 25.91 -19.64 1.87
N VAL A 153 25.65 -18.62 2.69
CA VAL A 153 26.72 -17.71 3.19
C VAL A 153 27.80 -18.44 3.98
N ARG A 154 27.44 -19.48 4.75
CA ARG A 154 28.39 -20.28 5.55
C ARG A 154 29.34 -21.05 4.63
N GLU A 155 28.80 -21.65 3.57
CA GLU A 155 29.52 -22.46 2.59
C GLU A 155 30.40 -21.60 1.68
N ILE A 156 29.87 -20.46 1.22
CA ILE A 156 30.59 -19.53 0.34
C ILE A 156 31.79 -18.93 1.08
N VAL A 157 31.57 -18.32 2.24
CA VAL A 157 32.65 -17.66 3.00
C VAL A 157 33.59 -18.68 3.63
N GLY A 158 33.06 -19.73 4.24
CA GLY A 158 33.86 -20.79 4.86
C GLY A 158 34.63 -21.63 3.84
N GLY A 159 34.10 -21.80 2.62
CA GLY A 159 34.81 -22.40 1.50
C GLY A 159 35.93 -21.52 0.98
N PHE A 160 35.63 -20.24 0.70
CA PHE A 160 36.61 -19.28 0.20
C PHE A 160 37.77 -19.07 1.16
N LEU A 161 37.51 -18.83 2.44
CA LEU A 161 38.57 -18.66 3.45
C LEU A 161 39.31 -19.97 3.74
N GLY A 162 38.63 -21.11 3.59
CA GLY A 162 39.26 -22.43 3.66
C GLY A 162 40.35 -22.64 2.60
N LEU A 163 40.19 -22.05 1.40
CA LEU A 163 41.23 -22.07 0.36
C LEU A 163 42.52 -21.35 0.79
N PHE A 164 42.43 -20.40 1.72
CA PHE A 164 43.57 -19.68 2.30
C PHE A 164 44.09 -20.30 3.60
N GLY A 165 43.64 -21.52 3.95
CA GLY A 165 44.10 -22.24 5.14
C GLY A 165 43.42 -21.85 6.46
N ALA A 166 42.34 -21.06 6.41
CA ALA A 166 41.57 -20.73 7.62
C ALA A 166 40.68 -21.91 8.06
N SER A 167 40.73 -22.28 9.34
CA SER A 167 39.83 -23.29 9.89
C SER A 167 38.39 -22.77 9.97
N ARG A 168 37.41 -23.58 9.54
CA ARG A 168 35.98 -23.20 9.54
C ARG A 168 35.42 -22.91 10.93
N GLU A 169 36.07 -23.42 11.97
CA GLU A 169 35.67 -23.22 13.37
C GLU A 169 36.29 -21.97 14.00
N SER A 170 37.26 -21.34 13.33
CA SER A 170 37.91 -20.12 13.82
C SER A 170 36.91 -19.00 14.04
N GLU A 171 37.08 -18.28 15.14
CA GLU A 171 36.26 -17.11 15.49
C GLU A 171 36.26 -16.06 14.37
N GLY A 172 37.41 -15.86 13.71
CA GLY A 172 37.52 -14.92 12.57
C GLY A 172 36.65 -15.31 11.37
N VAL A 173 36.51 -16.60 11.08
CA VAL A 173 35.64 -17.09 10.00
C VAL A 173 34.18 -16.88 10.36
N LYS A 174 33.78 -17.17 11.61
CA LYS A 174 32.41 -16.93 12.10
C LYS A 174 32.03 -15.46 12.04
N ILE A 175 32.91 -14.56 12.47
CA ILE A 175 32.69 -13.11 12.37
C ILE A 175 32.57 -12.68 10.89
N THR A 176 33.40 -13.21 10.01
CA THR A 176 33.34 -12.88 8.58
C THR A 176 32.03 -13.34 7.95
N ILE A 177 31.56 -14.55 8.26
CA ILE A 177 30.25 -15.06 7.84
C ILE A 177 29.14 -14.10 8.27
N ILE A 178 29.17 -13.64 9.53
CA ILE A 178 28.19 -12.68 10.06
C ILE A 178 28.22 -11.37 9.29
N VAL A 179 29.41 -10.79 9.05
CA VAL A 179 29.55 -9.52 8.32
C VAL A 179 29.00 -9.63 6.90
N PHE A 180 29.32 -10.70 6.18
CA PHE A 180 28.76 -10.94 4.85
C PHE A 180 27.26 -11.16 4.88
N ALA A 181 26.74 -11.92 5.85
CA ALA A 181 25.30 -12.11 6.00
C ALA A 181 24.56 -10.78 6.24
N VAL A 182 25.07 -9.93 7.13
CA VAL A 182 24.52 -8.59 7.34
C VAL A 182 24.57 -7.75 6.06
N GLY A 183 25.70 -7.77 5.34
CA GLY A 183 25.81 -7.09 4.05
C GLY A 183 24.77 -7.56 3.03
N PHE A 184 24.54 -8.86 2.93
CA PHE A 184 23.52 -9.41 2.02
C PHE A 184 22.09 -9.12 2.48
N VAL A 185 21.80 -9.04 3.78
CA VAL A 185 20.48 -8.57 4.27
C VAL A 185 20.22 -7.13 3.81
N TYR A 186 21.22 -6.25 3.89
CA TYR A 186 21.07 -4.87 3.39
C TYR A 186 20.84 -4.82 1.88
N ILE A 187 21.58 -5.63 1.11
CA ILE A 187 21.37 -5.75 -0.34
C ILE A 187 19.97 -6.30 -0.62
N LEU A 188 19.52 -7.30 0.13
CA LEU A 188 18.19 -7.90 0.00
C LEU A 188 17.09 -6.86 0.20
N ASP A 189 17.09 -6.15 1.33
CA ASP A 189 16.11 -5.11 1.66
C ASP A 189 16.07 -4.00 0.59
N PHE A 190 17.23 -3.52 0.15
CA PHE A 190 17.34 -2.46 -0.86
C PHE A 190 16.81 -2.94 -2.21
N SER A 191 17.09 -4.18 -2.58
CA SER A 191 16.64 -4.79 -3.83
C SER A 191 15.15 -5.07 -3.81
N ILE A 192 14.62 -5.65 -2.72
CA ILE A 192 13.17 -5.90 -2.54
C ILE A 192 12.40 -4.59 -2.65
N ASN A 193 12.86 -3.52 -1.99
CA ASN A 193 12.19 -2.21 -2.06
C ASN A 193 12.28 -1.58 -3.46
N THR A 194 13.39 -1.78 -4.17
CA THR A 194 13.54 -1.38 -5.58
C THR A 194 12.51 -2.07 -6.46
N VAL A 195 12.39 -3.39 -6.36
CA VAL A 195 11.43 -4.19 -7.13
C VAL A 195 10.00 -3.82 -6.76
N GLN A 196 9.71 -3.64 -5.46
CA GLN A 196 8.39 -3.25 -5.00
C GLN A 196 7.94 -1.91 -5.58
N ALA A 197 8.82 -0.90 -5.55
CA ALA A 197 8.55 0.41 -6.13
C ALA A 197 8.35 0.30 -7.65
N GLY A 198 9.21 -0.45 -8.33
CA GLY A 198 9.11 -0.71 -9.77
C GLY A 198 7.81 -1.39 -10.17
N ILE A 199 7.41 -2.48 -9.49
CA ILE A 199 6.17 -3.21 -9.74
C ILE A 199 4.95 -2.30 -9.52
N ARG A 200 4.92 -1.53 -8.43
CA ARG A 200 3.78 -0.64 -8.14
C ARG A 200 3.62 0.44 -9.20
N ALA A 201 4.73 1.06 -9.61
CA ALA A 201 4.71 2.05 -10.69
C ALA A 201 4.29 1.42 -12.02
N PHE A 202 4.81 0.22 -12.33
CA PHE A 202 4.47 -0.54 -13.53
C PHE A 202 2.97 -0.86 -13.63
N ILE A 203 2.35 -1.27 -12.52
CA ILE A 203 0.91 -1.54 -12.45
C ILE A 203 0.10 -0.29 -12.78
N LEU A 204 0.49 0.87 -12.24
CA LEU A 204 -0.23 2.13 -12.48
C LEU A 204 0.00 2.67 -13.90
N ASP A 205 1.23 2.59 -14.40
CA ASP A 205 1.60 3.13 -15.72
C ASP A 205 1.03 2.30 -16.88
N CYS A 206 0.84 0.98 -16.70
CA CYS A 206 0.31 0.08 -17.74
C CYS A 206 -1.19 -0.22 -17.60
N CYS A 207 -1.87 0.35 -16.59
CA CYS A 207 -3.30 0.20 -16.38
C CYS A 207 -4.06 1.42 -16.93
N PRO A 208 -5.16 1.22 -17.67
CA PRO A 208 -6.07 2.31 -18.02
C PRO A 208 -6.54 3.07 -16.77
N SER A 209 -6.67 4.39 -16.87
CA SER A 209 -6.95 5.25 -15.71
C SER A 209 -8.27 4.88 -15.01
N HIS A 210 -9.30 4.50 -15.77
CA HIS A 210 -10.60 4.08 -15.21
C HIS A 210 -10.57 2.70 -14.53
N GLN A 211 -9.52 1.90 -14.74
CA GLN A 211 -9.37 0.57 -14.13
C GLN A 211 -8.32 0.51 -13.01
N GLN A 212 -7.66 1.63 -12.66
CA GLN A 212 -6.58 1.66 -11.66
C GLN A 212 -7.02 1.13 -10.29
N GLU A 213 -8.25 1.45 -9.85
CA GLU A 213 -8.79 0.89 -8.60
C GLU A 213 -8.93 -0.63 -8.66
N THR A 214 -9.38 -1.17 -9.80
CA THR A 214 -9.50 -2.61 -10.01
C THR A 214 -8.12 -3.29 -10.01
N ALA A 215 -7.13 -2.68 -10.66
CA ALA A 215 -5.76 -3.16 -10.67
C ALA A 215 -5.13 -3.14 -9.26
N ASN A 216 -5.34 -2.07 -8.50
CA ASN A 216 -4.85 -1.96 -7.13
C ASN A 216 -5.53 -2.98 -6.18
N SER A 217 -6.83 -3.22 -6.37
CA SER A 217 -7.57 -4.27 -5.66
C SER A 217 -7.07 -5.68 -6.02
N MET A 218 -6.77 -5.94 -7.29
CA MET A 218 -6.16 -7.21 -7.71
C MET A 218 -4.77 -7.39 -7.10
N ALA A 219 -3.92 -6.37 -7.15
CA ALA A 219 -2.60 -6.38 -6.55
C ALA A 219 -2.66 -6.69 -5.04
N SER A 220 -3.58 -6.05 -4.32
CA SER A 220 -3.81 -6.29 -2.88
C SER A 220 -4.23 -7.74 -2.59
N ARG A 221 -5.08 -8.34 -3.44
CA ARG A 221 -5.45 -9.76 -3.33
C ARG A 221 -4.27 -10.68 -3.55
N LEU A 222 -3.46 -10.42 -4.58
CA LEU A 222 -2.26 -11.21 -4.88
C LEU A 222 -1.19 -11.08 -3.80
N VAL A 223 -1.08 -9.93 -3.13
CA VAL A 223 -0.24 -9.77 -1.94
C VAL A 223 -0.67 -10.73 -0.84
N GLY A 224 -1.97 -10.77 -0.52
CA GLY A 224 -2.50 -11.70 0.49
C GLY A 224 -2.28 -13.17 0.13
N VAL A 225 -2.54 -13.55 -1.12
CA VAL A 225 -2.30 -14.92 -1.62
C VAL A 225 -0.81 -15.28 -1.55
N GLY A 226 0.09 -14.39 -1.98
CA GLY A 226 1.53 -14.62 -1.93
C GLY A 226 2.05 -14.85 -0.51
N ASN A 227 1.57 -14.04 0.46
CA ASN A 227 1.90 -14.22 1.87
C ASN A 227 1.42 -15.58 2.41
N ILE A 228 0.19 -15.99 2.08
CA ILE A 228 -0.35 -17.30 2.49
C ILE A 228 0.52 -18.44 1.91
N ILE A 229 0.84 -18.40 0.62
CA ILE A 229 1.69 -19.41 -0.03
C ILE A 229 3.07 -19.46 0.64
N GLY A 230 3.70 -18.30 0.88
CA GLY A 230 5.00 -18.21 1.54
C GLY A 230 4.99 -18.80 2.96
N TYR A 231 3.98 -18.50 3.77
CA TYR A 231 3.89 -19.05 5.13
C TYR A 231 3.46 -20.53 5.17
N VAL A 232 2.68 -21.01 4.18
CA VAL A 232 2.45 -22.45 4.01
C VAL A 232 3.77 -23.17 3.71
N ALA A 233 4.55 -22.65 2.76
CA ALA A 233 5.86 -23.21 2.43
C ALA A 233 6.78 -23.23 3.66
N GLY A 234 6.81 -22.14 4.44
CA GLY A 234 7.63 -22.06 5.65
C GLY A 234 7.18 -22.96 6.80
N TYR A 235 5.92 -23.40 6.83
CA TYR A 235 5.41 -24.33 7.85
C TYR A 235 5.72 -25.80 7.51
N VAL A 236 5.61 -26.17 6.23
CA VAL A 236 5.87 -27.52 5.74
C VAL A 236 7.34 -27.89 5.97
N ASP A 237 7.59 -29.18 6.26
CA ASP A 237 8.95 -29.71 6.43
C ASP A 237 9.67 -29.85 5.08
N LEU A 238 10.16 -28.75 4.52
CA LEU A 238 10.69 -28.75 3.16
C LEU A 238 11.92 -29.65 2.98
N PRO A 239 12.90 -29.71 3.91
CA PRO A 239 14.05 -30.63 3.79
C PRO A 239 13.64 -32.09 3.61
N LYS A 240 12.52 -32.50 4.22
CA LYS A 240 11.98 -33.87 4.08
C LYS A 240 11.43 -34.16 2.68
N TYR A 241 10.76 -33.18 2.05
CA TYR A 241 10.08 -33.39 0.77
C TYR A 241 10.91 -32.96 -0.45
N MET A 242 11.82 -32.00 -0.26
CA MET A 242 12.57 -31.33 -1.33
C MET A 242 14.08 -31.26 -1.03
N PRO A 243 14.74 -32.39 -0.66
CA PRO A 243 16.16 -32.39 -0.28
C PRO A 243 17.11 -31.98 -1.42
N PHE A 244 16.64 -32.02 -2.66
CA PHE A 244 17.42 -31.62 -3.84
C PHE A 244 17.79 -30.12 -3.83
N PHE A 245 16.94 -29.26 -3.26
CA PHE A 245 17.16 -27.81 -3.29
C PHE A 245 18.00 -27.29 -2.11
N GLY A 246 18.18 -28.10 -1.07
CA GLY A 246 18.94 -27.73 0.11
C GLY A 246 18.73 -28.70 1.27
N ASP A 247 19.62 -28.60 2.25
CA ASP A 247 19.65 -29.37 3.50
C ASP A 247 18.92 -28.66 4.66
N THR A 248 18.64 -27.36 4.54
CA THR A 248 17.95 -26.57 5.57
C THR A 248 16.65 -25.95 5.06
N GLN A 249 15.70 -25.71 5.97
CA GLN A 249 14.43 -25.03 5.65
C GLN A 249 14.68 -23.68 4.95
N PHE A 250 15.61 -22.87 5.46
CA PHE A 250 15.90 -21.54 4.92
C PHE A 250 16.44 -21.59 3.48
N LYS A 251 17.34 -22.53 3.16
CA LYS A 251 17.88 -22.69 1.80
C LYS A 251 16.79 -22.97 0.78
N ILE A 252 15.93 -23.95 1.08
CA ILE A 252 14.85 -24.34 0.17
C ILE A 252 13.85 -23.19 -0.01
N LEU A 253 13.52 -22.47 1.07
CA LEU A 253 12.65 -21.30 1.01
C LEU A 253 13.22 -20.18 0.11
N CYS A 254 14.51 -19.88 0.23
CA CYS A 254 15.18 -18.91 -0.64
C CYS A 254 15.13 -19.32 -2.12
N VAL A 255 15.27 -20.62 -2.42
CA VAL A 255 15.13 -21.15 -3.79
C VAL A 255 13.71 -21.00 -4.30
N ILE A 256 12.71 -21.41 -3.51
CA ILE A 256 11.29 -21.28 -3.89
C ILE A 256 10.93 -19.82 -4.14
N ALA A 257 11.32 -18.90 -3.25
CA ALA A 257 11.10 -17.48 -3.41
C ALA A 257 11.80 -16.92 -4.66
N SER A 258 13.03 -17.36 -4.94
CA SER A 258 13.78 -16.96 -6.14
C SER A 258 13.11 -17.44 -7.44
N ILE A 259 12.64 -18.69 -7.49
CA ILE A 259 11.92 -19.24 -8.64
C ILE A 259 10.58 -18.51 -8.84
N ALA A 260 9.84 -18.28 -7.77
CA ALA A 260 8.57 -17.57 -7.82
C ALA A 260 8.74 -16.12 -8.27
N LEU A 261 9.73 -15.40 -7.72
CA LEU A 261 10.04 -14.03 -8.14
C LEU A 261 10.47 -13.99 -9.61
N THR A 262 11.38 -14.87 -10.04
CA THR A 262 11.84 -14.92 -11.43
C THR A 262 10.70 -15.20 -12.39
N SER A 263 9.90 -16.24 -12.12
CA SER A 263 8.80 -16.64 -13.00
C SER A 263 7.72 -15.57 -13.10
N THR A 264 7.25 -15.04 -11.97
CA THR A 264 6.20 -14.01 -11.97
C THR A 264 6.66 -12.69 -12.57
N LEU A 265 7.91 -12.26 -12.30
CA LEU A 265 8.49 -11.07 -12.88
C LEU A 265 8.67 -11.21 -14.40
N ALA A 266 9.19 -12.36 -14.85
CA ALA A 266 9.33 -12.66 -16.27
C ALA A 266 7.96 -12.70 -16.97
N ILE A 267 6.94 -13.31 -16.36
CA ILE A 267 5.58 -13.33 -16.91
C ILE A 267 5.05 -11.90 -17.08
N SER A 268 5.16 -11.04 -16.06
CA SER A 268 4.68 -9.65 -16.17
C SER A 268 5.45 -8.88 -17.25
N VAL A 269 6.78 -8.91 -17.22
CA VAL A 269 7.64 -8.13 -18.13
C VAL A 269 7.53 -8.60 -19.59
N LEU A 270 7.39 -9.90 -19.84
CA LEU A 270 7.29 -10.44 -21.19
C LEU A 270 5.88 -10.33 -21.77
N SER A 271 4.84 -10.33 -20.93
CA SER A 271 3.44 -10.30 -21.40
C SER A 271 2.89 -8.88 -21.54
N ILE A 272 3.37 -7.94 -20.73
CA ILE A 272 2.86 -6.58 -20.68
C ILE A 272 3.87 -5.64 -21.30
N LYS A 273 3.49 -5.00 -22.41
CA LYS A 273 4.36 -4.08 -23.14
C LYS A 273 4.16 -2.66 -22.63
N GLU A 274 5.19 -2.14 -21.98
CA GLU A 274 5.24 -0.75 -21.52
C GLU A 274 5.25 0.21 -22.72
N ARG A 275 4.65 1.40 -22.56
CA ARG A 275 4.72 2.48 -23.57
C ARG A 275 6.18 2.86 -23.78
N ASP A 276 6.60 3.03 -25.03
CA ASP A 276 8.01 3.38 -25.34
C ASP A 276 8.32 4.80 -24.82
N PRO A 277 9.15 4.94 -23.77
CA PRO A 277 9.42 6.24 -23.16
C PRO A 277 10.25 7.15 -24.07
N ARG A 278 10.81 6.64 -25.18
CA ARG A 278 11.53 7.46 -26.16
C ARG A 278 10.61 8.31 -27.02
N LEU A 279 9.33 7.96 -27.09
CA LEU A 279 8.31 8.70 -27.84
C LEU A 279 7.72 9.86 -27.04
N GLU A 280 7.89 9.87 -25.71
CA GLU A 280 7.45 10.96 -24.85
C GLU A 280 8.39 12.17 -24.95
N LYS A 281 7.86 13.41 -24.89
CA LYS A 281 8.70 14.61 -24.85
C LYS A 281 9.67 14.54 -23.65
N ALA A 282 10.92 14.96 -23.87
CA ALA A 282 11.91 15.02 -22.82
C ALA A 282 11.47 16.01 -21.73
N ARG A 283 11.15 15.52 -20.53
CA ARG A 283 10.94 16.41 -19.38
C ARG A 283 12.22 17.21 -19.15
N PRO A 284 12.14 18.54 -18.94
CA PRO A 284 13.33 19.33 -18.63
C PRO A 284 14.00 18.74 -17.39
N LYS A 285 15.33 18.57 -17.43
CA LYS A 285 16.11 18.04 -16.30
C LYS A 285 15.91 18.95 -15.08
N GLY A 286 14.98 18.59 -14.19
CA GLY A 286 14.79 19.27 -12.92
C GLY A 286 16.08 19.22 -12.11
N LYS A 287 16.51 20.35 -11.57
CA LYS A 287 17.76 20.49 -10.79
C LYS A 287 17.73 19.80 -9.41
N GLY A 288 16.77 18.91 -9.16
CA GLY A 288 16.52 18.33 -7.85
C GLY A 288 16.98 16.89 -7.74
N GLY A 289 18.12 16.64 -7.08
CA GLY A 289 18.49 15.30 -6.61
C GLY A 289 17.70 14.87 -5.37
N LEU A 290 18.06 13.73 -4.77
CA LEU A 290 17.49 13.23 -3.51
C LEU A 290 17.40 14.29 -2.41
N ILE A 291 18.44 15.14 -2.27
CA ILE A 291 18.47 16.23 -1.29
C ILE A 291 17.34 17.24 -1.54
N HIS A 292 17.06 17.56 -2.80
CA HIS A 292 15.96 18.45 -3.14
C HIS A 292 14.60 17.79 -2.84
N PHE A 293 14.43 16.51 -3.15
CA PHE A 293 13.24 15.76 -2.78
C PHE A 293 13.01 15.80 -1.26
N PHE A 294 14.01 15.45 -0.44
CA PHE A 294 13.88 15.50 1.02
C PHE A 294 13.67 16.92 1.56
N THR A 295 14.32 17.92 0.96
CA THR A 295 14.12 19.33 1.33
C THR A 295 12.67 19.76 1.04
N THR A 296 12.12 19.33 -0.10
CA THR A 296 10.73 19.62 -0.49
C THR A 296 9.76 18.87 0.42
N VAL A 297 9.96 17.57 0.68
CA VAL A 297 9.17 16.79 1.66
C VAL A 297 9.17 17.49 3.02
N PHE A 298 10.34 17.89 3.54
CA PHE A 298 10.44 18.55 4.84
C PHE A 298 9.78 19.94 4.89
N LYS A 299 9.91 20.74 3.82
CA LYS A 299 9.20 22.02 3.69
C LYS A 299 7.69 21.81 3.59
N SER A 300 7.25 20.77 2.89
CA SER A 300 5.85 20.46 2.63
C SER A 300 5.14 19.83 3.83
N ILE A 301 5.85 19.16 4.76
CA ILE A 301 5.28 18.71 6.06
C ILE A 301 4.57 19.86 6.78
N ARG A 302 5.12 21.08 6.72
CA ARG A 302 4.51 22.28 7.34
C ARG A 302 3.27 22.80 6.63
N ARG A 303 3.04 22.41 5.38
CA ARG A 303 1.93 22.86 4.52
C ARG A 303 0.83 21.80 4.35
N LEU A 304 0.96 20.65 5.01
CA LEU A 304 0.01 19.57 4.88
C LEU A 304 -1.41 19.97 5.32
N PRO A 305 -2.45 19.50 4.61
CA PRO A 305 -3.82 19.47 5.11
C PRO A 305 -3.89 18.99 6.57
N PRO A 306 -4.71 19.62 7.44
CA PRO A 306 -4.83 19.20 8.83
C PRO A 306 -5.18 17.72 9.02
N LEU A 307 -6.08 17.18 8.19
CA LEU A 307 -6.47 15.77 8.26
C LEU A 307 -5.33 14.83 7.84
N THR A 308 -4.66 15.10 6.71
CA THR A 308 -3.50 14.31 6.26
C THR A 308 -2.37 14.33 7.29
N ARG A 309 -2.14 15.48 7.93
CA ARG A 309 -1.17 15.59 9.03
C ARG A 309 -1.55 14.69 10.21
N GLN A 310 -2.81 14.69 10.64
CA GLN A 310 -3.29 13.81 11.72
C GLN A 310 -3.10 12.33 11.36
N VAL A 311 -3.41 11.94 10.12
CA VAL A 311 -3.19 10.55 9.65
C VAL A 311 -1.71 10.17 9.72
N CYS A 312 -0.80 11.05 9.26
CA CYS A 312 0.64 10.82 9.36
C CYS A 312 1.14 10.74 10.81
N GLU A 313 0.60 11.56 11.72
CA GLU A 313 0.93 11.49 13.14
C GLU A 313 0.50 10.15 13.76
N VAL A 314 -0.71 9.66 13.44
CA VAL A 314 -1.16 8.33 13.89
C VAL A 314 -0.24 7.23 13.34
N GLN A 315 0.06 7.26 12.04
CA GLN A 315 0.94 6.29 11.39
C GLN A 315 2.33 6.27 12.04
N PHE A 316 2.88 7.44 12.35
CA PHE A 316 4.18 7.55 13.00
C PHE A 316 4.24 6.72 14.31
N PHE A 317 3.29 6.93 15.21
CA PHE A 317 3.28 6.19 16.49
C PHE A 317 2.88 4.72 16.34
N ALA A 318 2.00 4.41 15.39
CA ALA A 318 1.58 3.04 15.12
C ALA A 318 2.73 2.17 14.60
N TRP A 319 3.54 2.70 13.67
CA TRP A 319 4.66 1.96 13.07
C TRP A 319 5.83 1.70 14.01
N ILE A 320 5.94 2.42 15.13
CA ILE A 320 6.85 2.05 16.23
C ILE A 320 6.49 0.67 16.79
N GLY A 321 5.19 0.34 16.85
CA GLY A 321 4.70 -0.95 17.36
C GLY A 321 4.60 -2.04 16.30
N PHE A 322 4.12 -1.71 15.10
CA PHE A 322 4.01 -2.68 14.01
C PHE A 322 5.37 -3.23 13.57
N PHE A 323 6.43 -2.41 13.59
CA PHE A 323 7.71 -2.84 13.06
C PHE A 323 8.34 -4.02 13.83
N PRO A 324 8.50 -3.99 15.16
CA PRO A 324 8.95 -5.16 15.91
C PRO A 324 8.02 -6.37 15.77
N GLN A 325 6.72 -6.13 15.61
CA GLN A 325 5.76 -7.20 15.37
C GLN A 325 6.05 -7.92 14.04
N LEU A 326 6.34 -7.21 12.95
CA LEU A 326 6.65 -7.83 11.65
C LEU A 326 7.85 -8.78 11.71
N PHE A 327 8.94 -8.36 12.37
CA PHE A 327 10.21 -9.12 12.35
C PHE A 327 10.40 -10.11 13.49
N TYR A 328 9.67 -9.96 14.60
CA TYR A 328 9.85 -10.80 15.79
C TYR A 328 8.66 -11.72 16.10
N SER A 329 7.55 -11.67 15.35
CA SER A 329 6.38 -12.53 15.62
C SER A 329 6.70 -14.03 15.53
N SER A 330 7.41 -14.47 14.48
CA SER A 330 7.77 -15.89 14.34
C SER A 330 8.70 -16.34 15.47
N SER A 331 9.72 -15.52 15.77
CA SER A 331 10.66 -15.76 16.87
C SER A 331 10.00 -15.70 18.25
N TYR A 332 8.98 -14.88 18.46
CA TYR A 332 8.20 -14.83 19.70
C TYR A 332 7.49 -16.16 19.97
N VAL A 333 6.79 -16.67 18.96
CA VAL A 333 6.11 -17.97 19.05
C VAL A 333 7.14 -19.10 19.19
N GLY A 334 8.26 -18.99 18.46
CA GLY A 334 9.39 -19.93 18.57
C GLY A 334 9.99 -19.96 19.97
N ASP A 335 10.22 -18.80 20.59
CA ASP A 335 10.75 -18.68 21.95
C ASP A 335 9.82 -19.38 22.96
N ILE A 336 8.49 -19.28 22.80
CA ILE A 336 7.51 -20.00 23.63
C ILE A 336 7.60 -21.52 23.39
N TYR A 337 7.74 -21.94 22.13
CA TYR A 337 7.84 -23.35 21.78
C TYR A 337 9.05 -24.03 22.41
N VAL A 338 10.21 -23.36 22.45
CA VAL A 338 11.46 -23.96 22.96
C VAL A 338 11.54 -24.02 24.48
N GLN A 339 10.86 -23.14 25.22
CA GLN A 339 11.01 -23.06 26.69
C GLN A 339 10.86 -24.42 27.42
N PRO A 340 9.79 -25.21 27.20
CA PRO A 340 9.59 -26.44 27.97
C PRO A 340 10.70 -27.47 27.72
N PHE A 341 11.26 -27.49 26.51
CA PHE A 341 12.34 -28.40 26.14
C PHE A 341 13.66 -27.98 26.79
N LEU A 342 13.97 -26.69 26.79
CA LEU A 342 15.17 -26.16 27.44
C LEU A 342 15.11 -26.28 28.97
N GLU A 343 13.92 -26.12 29.57
CA GLU A 343 13.72 -26.33 31.00
C GLU A 343 13.89 -27.82 31.39
N ALA A 344 13.42 -28.73 30.54
CA ALA A 344 13.54 -30.17 30.77
C ALA A 344 14.97 -30.69 30.55
N ASN A 345 15.72 -30.13 29.60
CA ASN A 345 17.11 -30.47 29.35
C ASN A 345 17.96 -29.19 29.14
N PRO A 346 18.53 -28.62 30.22
CA PRO A 346 19.32 -27.39 30.14
C PRO A 346 20.68 -27.54 29.44
N ASN A 347 21.18 -28.77 29.28
CA ASN A 347 22.54 -29.04 28.77
C ASN A 347 22.52 -29.63 27.36
N MET A 348 21.58 -29.19 26.51
CA MET A 348 21.54 -29.61 25.10
C MET A 348 22.83 -29.22 24.36
N THR A 349 23.23 -30.09 23.44
CA THR A 349 24.31 -29.79 22.49
C THR A 349 23.90 -28.67 21.52
N PRO A 350 24.86 -27.91 20.95
CA PRO A 350 24.55 -26.88 19.95
C PRO A 350 23.71 -27.40 18.77
N GLU A 351 23.95 -28.62 18.32
CA GLU A 351 23.24 -29.26 17.22
C GLU A 351 21.78 -29.58 17.57
N GLU A 352 21.52 -30.06 18.79
CA GLU A 352 20.17 -30.28 19.32
C GLU A 352 19.40 -28.96 19.45
N ILE A 353 20.08 -27.91 19.92
CA ILE A 353 19.51 -26.56 20.03
C ILE A 353 19.10 -26.05 18.64
N ASP A 354 19.97 -26.15 17.65
CA ASP A 354 19.66 -25.69 16.29
C ASP A 354 18.48 -26.45 15.66
N THR A 355 18.44 -27.77 15.84
CA THR A 355 17.31 -28.61 15.39
C THR A 355 16.00 -28.22 16.08
N LEU A 356 16.06 -27.90 17.38
CA LEU A 356 14.91 -27.45 18.16
C LEU A 356 14.40 -26.10 17.66
N TYR A 357 15.29 -25.14 17.40
CA TYR A 357 14.94 -23.82 16.87
C TYR A 357 14.44 -23.86 15.42
N GLU A 358 14.89 -24.81 14.59
CA GLU A 358 14.33 -25.03 13.25
C GLU A 358 12.85 -25.45 13.33
N LYS A 359 12.52 -26.39 14.23
CA LYS A 359 11.12 -26.75 14.51
C LYS A 359 10.32 -25.57 15.06
N ALA A 360 10.91 -24.80 15.98
CA ALA A 360 10.28 -23.62 16.56
C ALA A 360 9.95 -22.56 15.50
N THR A 361 10.84 -22.36 14.52
CA THR A 361 10.66 -21.42 13.40
C THR A 361 9.48 -21.81 12.53
N ARG A 362 9.28 -23.11 12.27
CA ARG A 362 8.13 -23.62 11.52
C ARG A 362 6.81 -23.37 12.25
N VAL A 363 6.77 -23.58 13.57
CA VAL A 363 5.61 -23.25 14.40
C VAL A 363 5.34 -21.74 14.41
N GLY A 364 6.37 -20.90 14.46
CA GLY A 364 6.24 -19.45 14.32
C GLY A 364 5.71 -19.03 12.95
N THR A 365 6.14 -19.72 11.89
CA THR A 365 5.64 -19.48 10.52
C THR A 365 4.16 -19.86 10.39
N PHE A 366 3.71 -20.91 11.08
CA PHE A 366 2.29 -21.23 11.17
C PHE A 366 1.46 -20.09 11.80
N ALA A 367 1.98 -19.43 12.84
CA ALA A 367 1.30 -18.25 13.39
C ALA A 367 1.19 -17.10 12.39
N LEU A 368 2.23 -16.87 11.58
CA LEU A 368 2.20 -15.90 10.49
C LEU A 368 1.22 -16.30 9.36
N LEU A 369 1.01 -17.59 9.13
CA LEU A 369 -0.03 -18.07 8.22
C LEU A 369 -1.43 -17.68 8.72
N ILE A 370 -1.75 -17.90 10.00
CA ILE A 370 -3.04 -17.49 10.58
C ILE A 370 -3.21 -15.97 10.52
N TYR A 371 -2.14 -15.22 10.78
CA TYR A 371 -2.11 -13.76 10.60
C TYR A 371 -2.43 -13.34 9.15
N ALA A 372 -1.81 -13.99 8.14
CA ALA A 372 -2.05 -13.67 6.74
C ALA A 372 -3.48 -13.99 6.31
N ILE A 373 -4.02 -15.15 6.73
CA ILE A 373 -5.42 -15.53 6.47
C ILE A 373 -6.38 -14.52 7.09
N THR A 374 -6.14 -14.14 8.36
CA THR A 374 -6.98 -13.18 9.08
C THR A 374 -6.92 -11.80 8.42
N SER A 375 -5.73 -11.36 8.00
CA SER A 375 -5.57 -10.10 7.28
C SER A 375 -6.29 -10.11 5.93
N LEU A 376 -6.15 -11.17 5.14
CA LEU A 376 -6.82 -11.27 3.85
C LEU A 376 -8.35 -11.30 4.02
N ALA A 377 -8.85 -12.10 4.96
CA ALA A 377 -10.26 -12.14 5.31
C ALA A 377 -10.77 -10.75 5.74
N THR A 378 -10.02 -10.04 6.58
CA THR A 378 -10.38 -8.69 7.02
C THR A 378 -10.43 -7.71 5.84
N ASN A 379 -9.42 -7.71 4.97
CA ASN A 379 -9.40 -6.85 3.79
C ASN A 379 -10.56 -7.12 2.82
N VAL A 380 -11.00 -8.38 2.71
CA VAL A 380 -12.12 -8.76 1.83
C VAL A 380 -13.47 -8.44 2.46
N PHE A 381 -13.66 -8.75 3.74
CA PHE A 381 -14.99 -8.72 4.36
C PHE A 381 -15.29 -7.43 5.14
N LEU A 382 -14.29 -6.81 5.77
CA LEU A 382 -14.51 -5.65 6.64
C LEU A 382 -15.13 -4.44 5.93
N PRO A 383 -14.78 -4.10 4.67
CA PRO A 383 -15.39 -2.98 3.96
C PRO A 383 -16.92 -3.08 3.86
N PHE A 384 -17.50 -4.28 3.82
CA PHE A 384 -18.95 -4.47 3.75
C PHE A 384 -19.70 -4.08 5.03
N PHE A 385 -18.99 -3.96 6.16
CA PHE A 385 -19.58 -3.61 7.45
C PHE A 385 -19.35 -2.14 7.83
N ILE A 386 -18.51 -1.42 7.09
CA ILE A 386 -18.12 -0.05 7.41
C ILE A 386 -19.07 0.95 6.75
N ALA A 387 -19.55 1.91 7.54
CA ALA A 387 -20.40 2.99 7.05
C ALA A 387 -19.62 3.94 6.11
N PRO A 388 -20.09 4.17 4.88
CA PRO A 388 -19.49 5.15 3.96
C PRO A 388 -19.49 6.54 4.61
N SER A 389 -18.33 7.17 4.69
CA SER A 389 -18.19 8.50 5.32
C SER A 389 -18.28 9.66 4.33
N TYR A 390 -18.25 9.40 3.01
CA TYR A 390 -18.13 10.43 1.97
C TYR A 390 -19.23 10.36 0.88
N ASP A 391 -19.56 9.16 0.38
CA ASP A 391 -20.43 8.99 -0.80
C ASP A 391 -21.87 9.52 -0.63
N ALA A 392 -22.41 9.45 0.59
CA ALA A 392 -23.78 9.89 0.86
C ALA A 392 -24.00 11.41 0.70
N ALA A 393 -22.94 12.23 0.77
CA ALA A 393 -23.08 13.69 0.68
C ALA A 393 -23.08 14.21 -0.77
N LEU A 394 -22.28 13.60 -1.67
CA LEU A 394 -22.19 14.02 -3.07
C LEU A 394 -23.34 13.47 -3.93
N GLU A 395 -23.85 12.27 -3.63
CA GLU A 395 -25.06 11.74 -4.29
C GLU A 395 -26.32 12.52 -3.91
N SER A 396 -26.30 13.27 -2.81
CA SER A 396 -27.45 14.08 -2.38
C SER A 396 -27.56 15.43 -3.11
N SER A 397 -26.50 15.86 -3.82
CA SER A 397 -26.46 17.14 -4.54
C SER A 397 -26.50 17.00 -6.06
N SER A 398 -26.21 15.83 -6.63
CA SER A 398 -26.45 15.56 -8.05
C SER A 398 -27.87 15.03 -8.25
N SER A 399 -28.57 15.60 -9.23
CA SER A 399 -29.97 15.33 -9.53
C SER A 399 -30.28 13.83 -9.62
N SER A 400 -31.36 13.42 -8.93
CA SER A 400 -32.25 12.28 -9.20
C SER A 400 -31.92 11.44 -10.44
N THR A 401 -30.86 10.64 -10.35
CA THR A 401 -30.65 9.54 -11.30
C THR A 401 -31.04 8.29 -10.54
N LYS A 402 -32.18 7.69 -10.90
CA LYS A 402 -32.67 6.46 -10.29
C LYS A 402 -31.65 5.34 -10.53
N SER A 403 -30.70 5.18 -9.59
CA SER A 403 -29.79 4.05 -9.59
C SER A 403 -30.60 2.77 -9.37
N TYR A 404 -30.57 1.86 -10.35
CA TYR A 404 -31.20 0.55 -10.24
C TYR A 404 -30.46 -0.27 -9.18
N THR A 405 -30.84 -0.10 -7.92
CA THR A 405 -30.29 -0.89 -6.81
C THR A 405 -30.70 -2.35 -6.99
N THR A 406 -29.72 -3.21 -7.26
CA THR A 406 -29.92 -4.66 -7.38
C THR A 406 -30.32 -5.23 -6.00
N ARG A 407 -30.98 -6.40 -5.97
CA ARG A 407 -31.27 -7.08 -4.69
C ARG A 407 -29.99 -7.32 -3.85
N PHE A 408 -28.86 -7.48 -4.53
CA PHE A 408 -27.56 -7.64 -3.91
C PHE A 408 -27.07 -6.35 -3.24
N SER A 409 -27.22 -5.18 -3.89
CA SER A 409 -26.79 -3.91 -3.27
C SER A 409 -27.59 -3.59 -2.01
N ARG A 410 -28.91 -3.81 -2.01
CA ARG A 410 -29.75 -3.62 -0.81
C ARG A 410 -29.39 -4.58 0.34
N PHE A 411 -28.94 -5.78 0.01
CA PHE A 411 -28.44 -6.72 1.02
C PHE A 411 -27.12 -6.24 1.63
N LEU A 412 -26.20 -5.72 0.80
CA LEU A 412 -24.96 -5.13 1.27
C LEU A 412 -25.22 -3.88 2.14
N ASP A 413 -26.17 -3.02 1.74
CA ASP A 413 -26.57 -1.84 2.54
C ASP A 413 -27.12 -2.25 3.92
N ALA A 414 -27.80 -3.40 4.02
CA ALA A 414 -28.31 -3.93 5.28
C ALA A 414 -27.22 -4.52 6.20
N LEU A 415 -26.04 -4.87 5.68
CA LEU A 415 -24.90 -5.35 6.46
C LEU A 415 -24.08 -4.21 7.08
N VAL A 416 -24.24 -2.98 6.58
CA VAL A 416 -23.52 -1.81 7.07
C VAL A 416 -23.89 -1.54 8.53
N ILE A 417 -22.88 -1.48 9.39
CA ILE A 417 -23.08 -1.18 10.81
C ILE A 417 -23.04 0.35 10.99
N PRO A 418 -24.15 1.02 11.35
CA PRO A 418 -24.24 2.48 11.28
C PRO A 418 -23.25 3.23 12.17
N TRP A 419 -22.82 2.60 13.28
CA TRP A 419 -21.87 3.22 14.20
C TRP A 419 -20.41 2.97 13.82
N LEU A 420 -20.12 2.03 12.91
CA LEU A 420 -18.76 1.60 12.57
C LEU A 420 -18.26 2.38 11.35
N THR A 421 -17.79 3.60 11.57
CA THR A 421 -17.09 4.38 10.54
C THR A 421 -15.68 3.83 10.32
N LEU A 422 -15.07 4.12 9.17
CA LEU A 422 -13.70 3.70 8.85
C LEU A 422 -12.69 4.12 9.93
N ARG A 423 -12.83 5.35 10.43
CA ARG A 423 -12.01 5.89 11.52
C ARG A 423 -12.18 5.09 12.81
N ARG A 424 -13.42 4.76 13.19
CA ARG A 424 -13.71 3.98 14.40
C ARG A 424 -13.18 2.55 14.28
N ALA A 425 -13.34 1.93 13.11
CA ALA A 425 -12.73 0.63 12.82
C ALA A 425 -11.20 0.70 12.99
N TRP A 426 -10.56 1.74 12.43
CA TRP A 426 -9.12 1.96 12.57
C TRP A 426 -8.68 2.20 14.02
N LEU A 427 -9.43 3.00 14.79
CA LEU A 427 -9.20 3.19 16.23
C LEU A 427 -9.27 1.85 17.00
N ILE A 428 -10.33 1.07 16.77
CA ILE A 428 -10.51 -0.25 17.40
C ILE A 428 -9.34 -1.15 17.05
N SER A 429 -8.85 -1.10 15.81
CA SER A 429 -7.70 -1.89 15.36
C SER A 429 -6.41 -1.58 16.13
N HIS A 430 -6.17 -0.32 16.49
CA HIS A 430 -5.03 0.06 17.32
C HIS A 430 -5.19 -0.44 18.77
N LEU A 431 -6.40 -0.38 19.31
CA LEU A 431 -6.69 -0.93 20.64
C LEU A 431 -6.51 -2.45 20.67
N ILE A 432 -7.02 -3.17 19.67
CA ILE A 432 -6.82 -4.61 19.49
C ILE A 432 -5.32 -4.93 19.44
N PHE A 433 -4.57 -4.19 18.63
CA PHE A 433 -3.12 -4.38 18.50
C PHE A 433 -2.41 -4.18 19.84
N ALA A 434 -2.68 -3.07 20.53
CA ALA A 434 -2.07 -2.75 21.83
C ALA A 434 -2.38 -3.83 22.87
N THR A 435 -3.64 -4.28 22.97
CA THR A 435 -4.04 -5.38 23.86
C THR A 435 -3.31 -6.68 23.53
N CYS A 436 -3.17 -7.02 22.25
CA CYS A 436 -2.39 -8.18 21.82
C CYS A 436 -0.92 -8.02 22.25
N MET A 437 -0.31 -6.87 21.99
CA MET A 437 1.09 -6.62 22.35
C MET A 437 1.33 -6.72 23.86
N PHE A 438 0.48 -6.16 24.72
CA PHE A 438 0.61 -6.33 26.18
C PHE A 438 0.40 -7.77 26.63
N SER A 439 -0.53 -8.48 25.99
CA SER A 439 -0.81 -9.89 26.29
C SER A 439 0.40 -10.79 26.01
N THR A 440 1.34 -10.37 25.16
CA THR A 440 2.57 -11.15 24.89
C THR A 440 3.40 -11.43 26.14
N LEU A 441 3.30 -10.60 27.18
CA LEU A 441 3.98 -10.78 28.47
C LEU A 441 3.39 -11.93 29.30
N LEU A 442 2.11 -12.22 29.10
CA LEU A 442 1.34 -13.19 29.89
C LEU A 442 1.24 -14.55 29.19
N VAL A 443 1.20 -14.56 27.86
CA VAL A 443 1.00 -15.77 27.06
C VAL A 443 2.21 -16.71 27.15
N ARG A 444 1.92 -17.98 27.46
CA ARG A 444 2.90 -19.09 27.58
C ARG A 444 2.58 -20.32 26.75
N SER A 445 1.43 -20.33 26.07
CA SER A 445 0.99 -21.44 25.22
C SER A 445 1.12 -21.06 23.76
N ILE A 446 1.58 -22.02 22.93
CA ILE A 446 1.71 -21.87 21.48
C ILE A 446 0.34 -21.54 20.85
N THR A 447 -0.73 -22.19 21.30
CA THR A 447 -2.09 -21.95 20.78
C THR A 447 -2.54 -20.52 21.06
N ALA A 448 -2.30 -20.03 22.27
CA ALA A 448 -2.64 -18.66 22.65
C ALA A 448 -1.76 -17.64 21.91
N ALA A 449 -0.47 -17.91 21.73
CA ALA A 449 0.43 -17.04 20.97
C ALA A 449 0.04 -16.98 19.48
N THR A 450 -0.33 -18.12 18.91
CA THR A 450 -0.82 -18.22 17.52
C THR A 450 -2.12 -17.44 17.34
N ALA A 451 -3.07 -17.57 18.28
CA ALA A 451 -4.32 -16.81 18.24
C ALA A 451 -4.05 -15.29 18.34
N LEU A 452 -3.14 -14.88 19.22
CA LEU A 452 -2.74 -13.48 19.40
C LEU A 452 -2.15 -12.89 18.11
N ILE A 453 -1.19 -13.59 17.49
CA ILE A 453 -0.60 -13.16 16.21
C ILE A 453 -1.65 -13.18 15.08
N GLY A 454 -2.55 -14.16 15.08
CA GLY A 454 -3.69 -14.20 14.16
C GLY A 454 -4.58 -12.95 14.24
N ILE A 455 -4.99 -12.56 15.45
CA ILE A 455 -5.84 -11.38 15.70
C ILE A 455 -5.16 -10.09 15.24
N VAL A 456 -3.84 -9.97 15.39
CA VAL A 456 -3.06 -8.84 14.88
C VAL A 456 -3.21 -8.66 13.36
N GLY A 457 -3.59 -9.71 12.62
CA GLY A 457 -3.92 -9.63 11.19
C GLY A 457 -5.07 -8.66 10.87
N ILE A 458 -6.01 -8.47 11.80
CA ILE A 458 -7.09 -7.47 11.67
C ILE A 458 -6.52 -6.06 11.67
N SER A 459 -5.62 -5.78 12.62
CA SER A 459 -4.94 -4.49 12.76
C SER A 459 -4.03 -4.18 11.57
N TRP A 460 -3.38 -5.21 11.02
CA TRP A 460 -2.57 -5.08 9.81
C TRP A 460 -3.41 -4.68 8.60
N ALA A 461 -4.52 -5.39 8.35
CA ALA A 461 -5.45 -5.10 7.26
C ALA A 461 -5.93 -3.63 7.29
N LEU A 462 -6.41 -3.17 8.44
CA LEU A 462 -6.88 -1.79 8.61
C LEU A 462 -5.77 -0.75 8.45
N THR A 463 -4.54 -1.04 8.91
CA THR A 463 -3.41 -0.11 8.78
C THR A 463 -2.96 0.05 7.33
N LEU A 464 -3.11 -0.98 6.49
CA LEU A 464 -2.80 -0.91 5.07
C LEU A 464 -3.88 -0.19 4.24
N TRP A 465 -5.09 -0.05 4.77
CA TRP A 465 -6.23 0.48 4.01
C TRP A 465 -6.74 1.82 4.52
N ALA A 466 -7.08 1.92 5.82
CA ALA A 466 -7.76 3.08 6.39
C ALA A 466 -7.03 4.43 6.16
N PRO A 467 -5.70 4.53 6.32
CA PRO A 467 -4.98 5.79 6.12
C PRO A 467 -5.07 6.30 4.69
N PHE A 468 -4.91 5.40 3.71
CA PHE A 468 -4.98 5.75 2.30
C PHE A 468 -6.40 6.15 1.90
N ALA A 469 -7.41 5.42 2.38
CA ALA A 469 -8.81 5.77 2.14
C ALA A 469 -9.18 7.14 2.75
N ILE A 470 -8.72 7.45 3.97
CA ILE A 470 -8.96 8.75 4.61
C ILE A 470 -8.24 9.88 3.85
N ILE A 471 -6.97 9.69 3.47
CA ILE A 471 -6.21 10.69 2.72
C ILE A 471 -6.84 10.93 1.34
N SER A 472 -7.19 9.86 0.63
CA SER A 472 -7.84 9.93 -0.69
C SER A 472 -9.18 10.66 -0.63
N ALA A 473 -10.02 10.38 0.37
CA ALA A 473 -11.28 11.08 0.58
C ALA A 473 -11.08 12.59 0.85
N GLU A 474 -10.07 12.96 1.63
CA GLU A 474 -9.73 14.37 1.89
C GLU A 474 -9.25 15.09 0.64
N VAL A 475 -8.40 14.45 -0.18
CA VAL A 475 -7.94 15.01 -1.46
C VAL A 475 -9.13 15.22 -2.39
N SER A 476 -9.96 14.19 -2.59
CA SER A 476 -11.17 14.29 -3.42
C SER A 476 -12.11 15.41 -2.96
N LYS A 477 -12.29 15.59 -1.65
CA LYS A 477 -13.08 16.70 -1.08
C LYS A 477 -12.52 18.06 -1.44
N ARG A 478 -11.21 18.26 -1.29
CA ARG A 478 -10.55 19.55 -1.59
C ARG A 478 -10.66 19.88 -3.07
N ASP A 479 -10.50 18.88 -3.93
CA ASP A 479 -10.62 19.04 -5.37
C ASP A 479 -12.05 19.40 -5.78
N ALA A 480 -13.06 18.78 -5.16
CA ALA A 480 -14.47 19.13 -5.38
C ALA A 480 -14.80 20.57 -4.92
N LEU A 481 -14.31 20.96 -3.74
CA LEU A 481 -14.47 22.32 -3.20
C LEU A 481 -13.82 23.38 -4.10
N ARG A 482 -12.62 23.10 -4.61
CA ARG A 482 -11.93 24.00 -5.53
C ARG A 482 -12.71 24.16 -6.82
N ARG A 483 -13.11 23.06 -7.46
CA ARG A 483 -13.92 23.11 -8.70
C ARG A 483 -15.20 23.90 -8.52
N SER A 484 -15.85 23.77 -7.36
CA SER A 484 -17.02 24.59 -7.02
C SER A 484 -16.69 26.08 -6.90
N ARG A 485 -15.54 26.44 -6.32
CA ARG A 485 -15.09 27.85 -6.22
C ARG A 485 -14.71 28.43 -7.57
N GLU A 486 -14.02 27.67 -8.40
CA GLU A 486 -13.66 28.06 -9.77
C GLU A 486 -14.93 28.26 -10.61
N SER A 487 -15.91 27.36 -10.49
CA SER A 487 -17.22 27.49 -11.15
C SER A 487 -18.00 28.70 -10.64
N ALA A 488 -17.98 28.97 -9.33
CA ALA A 488 -18.61 30.15 -8.75
C ALA A 488 -17.93 31.46 -9.18
N GLN A 489 -16.59 31.47 -9.28
CA GLN A 489 -15.81 32.61 -9.76
C GLN A 489 -16.00 32.84 -11.27
N ALA A 490 -16.09 31.77 -12.07
CA ALA A 490 -16.42 31.85 -13.49
C ALA A 490 -17.82 32.43 -13.71
N ASN A 491 -18.81 31.96 -12.94
CA ASN A 491 -20.17 32.50 -12.96
C ASN A 491 -20.21 33.97 -12.50
N HIS A 492 -19.35 34.37 -11.56
CA HIS A 492 -19.29 35.77 -11.12
C HIS A 492 -18.64 36.68 -12.17
N ARG A 493 -17.60 36.21 -12.88
CA ARG A 493 -16.95 36.92 -14.00
C ARG A 493 -17.89 37.13 -15.19
N THR A 494 -18.84 36.22 -15.44
CA THR A 494 -19.86 36.41 -16.50
C THR A 494 -20.92 37.48 -16.17
N LEU A 495 -21.06 37.92 -14.91
CA LEU A 495 -21.98 39.00 -14.53
C LEU A 495 -21.32 40.38 -14.37
N SER A 496 -19.99 40.45 -14.27
CA SER A 496 -19.23 41.69 -14.17
C SER A 496 -18.53 41.98 -15.51
N THR A 497 -19.24 42.59 -16.46
CA THR A 497 -18.62 43.27 -17.61
C THR A 497 -17.96 44.55 -17.13
N ASP A 498 -16.70 44.47 -16.71
CA ASP A 498 -15.81 45.63 -16.62
C ASP A 498 -14.50 45.31 -17.37
N PRO A 499 -14.18 45.98 -18.49
CA PRO A 499 -13.10 45.55 -19.39
C PRO A 499 -11.66 45.82 -18.90
N ASP A 500 -11.47 46.45 -17.73
CA ASP A 500 -10.21 47.12 -17.39
C ASP A 500 -9.50 46.62 -16.11
N ASP A 501 -9.64 45.34 -15.71
CA ASP A 501 -8.86 44.80 -14.57
C ASP A 501 -7.82 43.74 -15.01
N PRO A 502 -6.59 44.15 -15.37
CA PRO A 502 -5.56 43.26 -15.86
C PRO A 502 -4.67 42.76 -14.71
N GLU A 503 -5.19 42.06 -13.70
CA GLU A 503 -4.30 41.45 -12.69
C GLU A 503 -4.95 40.31 -11.90
N SER A 504 -5.00 39.10 -12.46
CA SER A 504 -4.98 37.86 -11.65
C SER A 504 -4.66 36.60 -12.46
N ASP A 505 -3.62 36.65 -13.29
CA ASP A 505 -3.01 35.40 -13.77
C ASP A 505 -2.06 34.86 -12.69
N SER A 506 -2.64 34.37 -11.59
CA SER A 506 -1.91 33.48 -10.70
C SER A 506 -1.87 32.12 -11.39
N THR A 507 -0.81 31.91 -12.16
CA THR A 507 -0.33 30.60 -12.64
C THR A 507 -0.22 29.64 -11.44
N GLN A 508 -1.33 29.01 -11.06
CA GLN A 508 -1.34 27.93 -10.08
C GLN A 508 -0.64 26.75 -10.72
N LYS A 509 0.54 26.41 -10.19
CA LYS A 509 1.27 25.21 -10.60
C LYS A 509 0.36 23.98 -10.53
N PRO A 510 0.48 23.03 -11.48
CA PRO A 510 -0.34 21.82 -11.48
C PRO A 510 -0.21 21.05 -10.18
N GLU A 511 -1.35 20.62 -9.62
CA GLU A 511 -1.46 19.86 -8.37
C GLU A 511 -0.91 18.43 -8.43
N GLU A 512 -0.51 17.95 -9.61
CA GLU A 512 0.18 16.66 -9.77
C GLU A 512 1.44 16.57 -8.89
N ASP A 513 2.14 17.69 -8.69
CA ASP A 513 3.28 17.79 -7.78
C ASP A 513 2.88 17.65 -6.29
N GLN A 514 1.63 17.93 -5.90
CA GLN A 514 1.19 17.82 -4.50
C GLN A 514 0.84 16.40 -4.08
N ALA A 515 0.17 15.61 -4.92
CA ALA A 515 -0.22 14.24 -4.58
C ALA A 515 1.01 13.34 -4.33
N GLY A 516 2.01 13.43 -5.20
CA GLY A 516 3.29 12.72 -5.03
C GLY A 516 4.06 13.17 -3.77
N VAL A 517 4.00 14.46 -3.43
CA VAL A 517 4.58 14.99 -2.19
C VAL A 517 3.83 14.49 -0.96
N ILE A 518 2.50 14.46 -0.98
CA ILE A 518 1.68 13.92 0.11
C ILE A 518 1.99 12.44 0.34
N LEU A 519 2.06 11.65 -0.74
CA LEU A 519 2.40 10.23 -0.68
C LEU A 519 3.83 10.01 -0.16
N GLY A 520 4.78 10.84 -0.58
CA GLY A 520 6.15 10.85 -0.07
C GLY A 520 6.24 11.17 1.42
N ILE A 521 5.48 12.15 1.90
CA ILE A 521 5.41 12.47 3.34
C ILE A 521 4.78 11.33 4.13
N HIS A 522 3.72 10.71 3.62
CA HIS A 522 3.09 9.55 4.25
C HIS A 522 4.09 8.39 4.38
N ASN A 523 4.83 8.07 3.32
CA ASN A 523 5.87 7.04 3.37
C ASN A 523 6.95 7.36 4.42
N MET A 524 7.36 8.63 4.54
CA MET A 524 8.30 9.05 5.59
C MET A 524 7.73 8.92 7.00
N ALA A 525 6.44 9.20 7.18
CA ALA A 525 5.74 8.99 8.44
C ALA A 525 5.67 7.51 8.83
N ILE A 526 5.71 6.60 7.85
CA ILE A 526 5.79 5.16 8.06
C ILE A 526 7.22 4.68 8.33
N ALA A 527 8.20 5.14 7.55
CA ALA A 527 9.57 4.61 7.58
C ALA A 527 10.41 5.15 8.75
N SER A 528 10.33 6.46 9.04
CA SER A 528 11.12 7.09 10.12
C SER A 528 10.90 6.50 11.53
N PRO A 529 9.67 6.19 12.00
CA PRO A 529 9.47 5.60 13.33
C PRO A 529 10.07 4.21 13.48
N GLN A 530 10.26 3.48 12.38
CA GLN A 530 10.81 2.13 12.42
C GLN A 530 12.29 2.15 12.85
N ILE A 531 13.04 3.20 12.51
CA ILE A 531 14.40 3.43 13.00
C ILE A 531 14.41 3.64 14.52
N LEU A 532 13.41 4.34 15.06
CA LEU A 532 13.27 4.47 16.51
C LEU A 532 12.93 3.12 17.16
N ALA A 533 12.06 2.34 16.51
CA ALA A 533 11.67 1.02 16.98
C ALA A 533 12.83 0.02 17.03
N THR A 534 13.71 0.02 16.02
CA THR A 534 14.91 -0.83 15.98
C THR A 534 15.91 -0.46 17.07
N ILE A 535 16.20 0.84 17.25
CA ILE A 535 17.10 1.31 18.30
C ILE A 535 16.54 0.97 19.68
N ALA A 536 15.25 1.23 19.92
CA ALA A 536 14.59 0.88 21.18
C ALA A 536 14.61 -0.64 21.44
N SER A 537 14.31 -1.45 20.41
CA SER A 537 14.39 -2.92 20.49
C SER A 537 15.81 -3.37 20.83
N SER A 538 16.82 -2.80 20.16
CA SER A 538 18.23 -3.14 20.40
C SER A 538 18.66 -2.84 21.83
N ILE A 539 18.23 -1.71 22.40
CA ILE A 539 18.49 -1.34 23.80
C ILE A 539 17.81 -2.33 24.75
N ILE A 540 16.52 -2.64 24.54
CA ILE A 540 15.79 -3.59 25.38
C ILE A 540 16.45 -4.97 25.34
N PHE A 541 16.80 -5.46 24.15
CA PHE A 541 17.51 -6.72 23.99
C PHE A 541 18.87 -6.72 24.70
N LYS A 542 19.64 -5.63 24.61
CA LYS A 542 20.94 -5.53 25.27
C LYS A 542 20.87 -5.78 26.79
N PHE A 543 19.77 -5.36 27.44
CA PHE A 543 19.59 -5.52 28.88
C PHE A 543 18.84 -6.80 29.28
N LEU A 544 17.93 -7.30 28.45
CA LEU A 544 17.02 -8.39 28.83
C LEU A 544 17.26 -9.72 28.13
N GLN A 545 17.95 -9.74 26.98
CA GLN A 545 18.18 -10.98 26.26
C GLN A 545 19.08 -11.91 27.08
N LYS A 546 18.79 -13.21 27.01
CA LYS A 546 19.69 -14.23 27.56
C LYS A 546 20.44 -14.92 26.43
N PRO A 547 21.55 -15.63 26.72
CA PRO A 547 22.22 -16.43 25.71
C PRO A 547 21.26 -17.43 25.06
N ARG A 548 21.42 -17.68 23.75
CA ARG A 548 20.62 -18.66 23.00
C ARG A 548 20.73 -20.04 23.67
N GLY A 549 19.62 -20.76 23.77
CA GLY A 549 19.55 -22.05 24.46
C GLY A 549 19.40 -21.97 25.98
N THR A 550 19.35 -20.77 26.58
CA THR A 550 19.09 -20.63 28.02
C THR A 550 17.59 -20.46 28.32
N PRO A 551 17.04 -21.17 29.32
CA PRO A 551 15.65 -20.99 29.72
C PRO A 551 15.29 -19.59 30.25
N GLY A 552 14.04 -19.20 30.01
CA GLY A 552 13.41 -18.02 30.57
C GLY A 552 13.79 -16.69 29.90
N ASP A 553 14.28 -16.70 28.66
CA ASP A 553 14.39 -15.47 27.87
C ASP A 553 12.99 -14.96 27.47
N ARG A 554 12.68 -13.73 27.88
CA ARG A 554 11.39 -13.06 27.61
C ARG A 554 11.57 -11.72 26.90
N SER A 555 12.77 -11.45 26.40
CA SER A 555 13.14 -10.16 25.82
C SER A 555 12.26 -9.78 24.63
N ILE A 556 11.90 -10.74 23.75
CA ILE A 556 11.03 -10.48 22.60
C ILE A 556 9.63 -10.04 23.06
N SER A 557 9.06 -10.69 24.07
CA SER A 557 7.76 -10.31 24.63
C SER A 557 7.76 -8.87 25.16
N VAL A 558 8.86 -8.46 25.81
CA VAL A 558 9.00 -7.09 26.33
C VAL A 558 9.08 -6.07 25.19
N VAL A 559 9.85 -6.38 24.14
CA VAL A 559 9.93 -5.52 22.94
C VAL A 559 8.56 -5.35 22.27
N LEU A 560 7.82 -6.44 22.08
CA LEU A 560 6.47 -6.41 21.50
C LEU A 560 5.52 -5.59 22.38
N ALA A 561 5.51 -5.82 23.70
CA ALA A 561 4.69 -5.07 24.65
C ALA A 561 5.04 -3.57 24.68
N ALA A 562 6.31 -3.21 24.56
CA ALA A 562 6.73 -1.80 24.47
C ALA A 562 6.13 -1.11 23.22
N GLY A 563 6.05 -1.83 22.09
CA GLY A 563 5.34 -1.36 20.89
C GLY A 563 3.83 -1.15 21.09
N GLY A 564 3.23 -1.83 22.07
CA GLY A 564 1.84 -1.58 22.50
C GLY A 564 1.63 -0.18 23.06
N LEU A 565 2.61 0.38 23.77
CA LEU A 565 2.53 1.73 24.36
C LEU A 565 2.45 2.82 23.28
N SER A 566 3.29 2.72 22.24
CA SER A 566 3.23 3.68 21.13
C SER A 566 1.93 3.56 20.35
N THR A 567 1.39 2.35 20.22
CA THR A 567 0.11 2.13 19.54
C THR A 567 -1.09 2.67 20.32
N LEU A 568 -1.02 2.75 21.67
CA LEU A 568 -2.02 3.47 22.46
C LEU A 568 -2.01 4.98 22.18
N VAL A 569 -0.82 5.57 21.96
CA VAL A 569 -0.71 6.97 21.51
C VAL A 569 -1.35 7.13 20.13
N ALA A 570 -1.10 6.19 19.21
CA ALA A 570 -1.75 6.18 17.90
C ALA A 570 -3.29 6.11 18.03
N ALA A 571 -3.81 5.21 18.87
CA ALA A 571 -5.25 5.11 19.13
C ALA A 571 -5.83 6.43 19.67
N TRP A 572 -5.15 7.06 20.63
CA TRP A 572 -5.57 8.36 21.15
C TRP A 572 -5.58 9.44 20.06
N LEU A 573 -4.57 9.48 19.18
CA LEU A 573 -4.53 10.40 18.04
C LEU A 573 -5.68 10.11 17.05
N THR A 574 -5.97 8.85 16.73
CA THR A 574 -7.10 8.47 15.86
C THR A 574 -8.44 8.92 16.44
N SER A 575 -8.59 8.89 17.76
CA SER A 575 -9.81 9.34 18.45
C SER A 575 -10.10 10.84 18.23
N ARG A 576 -9.06 11.64 17.94
CA ARG A 576 -9.16 13.10 17.70
C ARG A 576 -9.52 13.46 16.26
N ILE A 577 -9.45 12.51 15.33
CA ILE A 577 -9.91 12.71 13.96
C ILE A 577 -11.44 12.82 14.00
N LYS A 578 -12.02 13.84 13.36
CA LYS A 578 -13.48 14.05 13.33
C LYS A 578 -14.12 13.19 12.23
N ASP A 579 -15.29 12.60 12.51
CA ASP A 579 -16.08 11.79 11.56
C ASP A 579 -16.76 12.67 10.49
N GLU A 580 -17.09 13.92 10.82
CA GLU A 580 -17.82 14.85 9.95
C GLU A 580 -16.89 15.94 9.45
N VAL A 581 -16.74 16.01 8.13
CA VAL A 581 -16.16 17.19 7.49
C VAL A 581 -17.34 18.02 7.00
N GLU A 582 -17.79 18.99 7.79
CA GLU A 582 -18.78 19.99 7.39
C GLU A 582 -18.43 20.49 5.97
N LEU A 583 -19.35 20.30 5.02
CA LEU A 583 -19.29 21.01 3.75
C LEU A 583 -19.65 22.47 4.05
N PRO A 584 -18.89 23.45 3.54
CA PRO A 584 -19.25 24.86 3.68
C PRO A 584 -20.71 25.05 3.22
N GLU A 585 -21.48 25.86 3.95
CA GLU A 585 -22.89 26.15 3.62
C GLU A 585 -23.05 26.63 2.16
N GLU A 586 -22.02 27.22 1.57
CA GLU A 586 -21.95 27.66 0.16
C GLU A 586 -22.19 26.53 -0.87
N LEU A 587 -21.88 25.26 -0.54
CA LEU A 587 -22.15 24.09 -1.40
C LEU A 587 -23.57 23.52 -1.20
N MET A 588 -24.20 23.86 -0.08
CA MET A 588 -25.62 23.58 0.13
C MET A 588 -26.40 24.74 -0.46
N GLY A 589 -26.62 24.69 -1.79
CA GLY A 589 -27.43 25.69 -2.49
C GLY A 589 -28.65 26.11 -1.66
N GLU A 590 -28.93 27.41 -1.63
CA GLU A 590 -29.98 28.08 -0.85
C GLU A 590 -31.26 27.24 -0.76
N GLY A 591 -31.37 26.39 0.28
CA GLY A 591 -32.42 25.39 0.30
C GLY A 591 -32.59 24.62 1.60
N ARG A 592 -31.67 24.74 2.57
CA ARG A 592 -31.91 24.22 3.91
C ARG A 592 -32.56 25.28 4.79
N GLN A 593 -33.90 25.30 4.73
CA GLN A 593 -34.73 25.93 5.75
C GLN A 593 -34.25 25.52 7.14
N THR A 594 -33.90 26.50 7.95
CA THR A 594 -33.38 26.34 9.31
C THR A 594 -34.37 25.54 10.16
N ARG A 595 -33.87 24.81 11.16
CA ARG A 595 -34.67 23.96 12.06
C ARG A 595 -35.82 24.73 12.76
N GLU A 596 -35.70 26.05 12.86
CA GLU A 596 -36.72 26.98 13.36
C GLU A 596 -37.84 27.26 12.33
N GLN A 597 -37.54 27.38 11.03
CA GLN A 597 -38.54 27.53 9.96
C GLN A 597 -39.41 26.27 9.77
N ARG A 598 -38.88 25.07 10.04
CA ARG A 598 -39.70 23.84 10.06
C ARG A 598 -40.70 23.81 11.22
N ARG A 599 -40.38 24.44 12.36
CA ARG A 599 -41.29 24.53 13.51
C ARG A 599 -42.44 25.50 13.22
N SER A 600 -42.18 26.66 12.62
CA SER A 600 -43.22 27.63 12.26
C SER A 600 -44.20 27.07 11.22
N MET A 601 -43.72 26.38 10.18
CA MET A 601 -44.60 25.75 9.17
C MET A 601 -45.43 24.57 9.73
N SER A 602 -44.96 23.89 10.78
CA SER A 602 -45.75 22.84 11.46
C SER A 602 -46.91 23.41 12.28
N GLN A 603 -46.71 24.59 12.89
CA GLN A 603 -47.77 25.32 13.60
C GLN A 603 -48.81 25.88 12.63
N GLU A 604 -48.37 26.37 11.48
CA GLU A 604 -49.26 26.94 10.45
C GLU A 604 -50.12 25.85 9.77
N ARG A 605 -49.56 24.66 9.51
CA ARG A 605 -50.32 23.50 9.01
C ARG A 605 -51.28 22.90 10.04
N GLY A 606 -51.01 23.06 11.34
CA GLY A 606 -51.93 22.65 12.42
C GLY A 606 -53.18 23.54 12.51
N LEU A 607 -53.04 24.84 12.26
CA LEU A 607 -54.14 25.81 12.30
C LEU A 607 -55.06 25.75 11.07
N ILE A 608 -54.54 25.34 9.91
CA ILE A 608 -55.35 25.19 8.68
C ILE A 608 -56.22 23.93 8.75
N ARG A 609 -55.81 22.90 9.50
CA ARG A 609 -56.54 21.62 9.57
C ARG A 609 -57.75 21.64 10.53
N SER A 610 -57.84 22.59 11.46
CA SER A 610 -59.00 22.69 12.37
C SER A 610 -60.19 23.49 11.80
N ARG A 611 -60.01 24.23 10.70
CA ARG A 611 -61.10 24.98 10.03
C ARG A 611 -61.88 24.18 8.98
N SER A 612 -61.50 22.93 8.69
CA SER A 612 -62.10 22.14 7.59
C SER A 612 -63.11 21.06 8.03
N TYR A 613 -63.45 20.96 9.32
CA TYR A 613 -64.41 19.95 9.83
C TYR A 613 -65.53 20.57 10.67
N THR A 614 -66.29 21.47 10.05
CA THR A 614 -67.65 21.80 10.52
C THR A 614 -68.53 21.99 9.30
N GLY A 615 -69.16 20.90 8.86
CA GLY A 615 -70.14 20.95 7.78
C GLY A 615 -70.28 19.60 7.10
N LEU A 616 -71.13 18.73 7.67
CA LEU A 616 -72.16 17.97 6.95
C LEU A 616 -72.92 17.09 7.95
N ASN A 617 -74.18 17.46 8.13
CA ASN A 617 -75.24 16.69 8.78
C ASN A 617 -75.56 15.42 7.97
N TYR A 618 -75.77 14.29 8.63
CA TYR A 618 -77.05 13.56 8.73
C TYR A 618 -76.89 12.35 9.65
#